data_AF-A0A838S738-F1
#
_entry.id   AF-A0A838S738-F1
#
_cell.length_a   1.000
_cell.length_b   1.000
_cell.length_c   1.000
_cell.angle_alpha   90.00
_cell.angle_beta   90.00
_cell.angle_gamma   90.00
#
_symmetry.space_group_name_H-M   'P 1'
#
loop_
_entity.id
_entity.type
_entity.pdbx_description
1 polymer ?
#
loop_
_entity_poly.entity_id
_entity_poly.type
_entity_poly.pdbx_seq_one_letter_code
_entity_poly.pdbx_strand_id
1 'polypeptide(L)'
;DSIFLVIAGQEIPHTKEVKDLARSRLPNRHLFVSPKRPLMPFLFNAVDLVALCRLHEGLPVAYLEAMAAGKPLIVHDWELSRWVTTHLRVRAG
;
A
#
# COMPACT_ATOMS: atom_id res chain seq x y z
N ASP A 1 -1.31 -2.35 21.73
CA ASP A 1 -1.14 -1.70 20.41
C ASP A 1 -0.57 -2.68 19.40
N SER A 2 -1.40 -3.22 18.51
CA SER A 2 -1.00 -4.24 17.54
C SER A 2 -1.36 -3.80 16.12
N ILE A 3 -0.36 -3.77 15.24
CA ILE A 3 -0.55 -3.53 13.80
C ILE A 3 -0.81 -4.87 13.11
N PHE A 4 -1.74 -4.89 12.15
CA PHE A 4 -1.98 -6.00 11.23
C PHE A 4 -1.59 -5.58 9.81
N LEU A 5 -0.75 -6.35 9.14
CA LEU A 5 -0.23 -6.02 7.81
C LEU A 5 -1.03 -6.72 6.70
N VAL A 6 -1.70 -5.95 5.83
CA VAL A 6 -2.28 -6.49 4.60
C VAL A 6 -1.34 -6.20 3.44
N ILE A 7 -0.82 -7.26 2.80
CA ILE A 7 0.02 -7.18 1.61
C ILE A 7 -0.85 -7.46 0.40
N ALA A 8 -1.14 -6.42 -0.39
CA ALA A 8 -1.95 -6.52 -1.59
C ALA A 8 -1.07 -6.49 -2.85
N GLY A 9 -1.17 -7.53 -3.68
CA GLY A 9 -0.39 -7.64 -4.91
C GLY A 9 -0.50 -9.02 -5.54
N GLN A 10 -0.03 -9.14 -6.78
CA GLN A 10 0.02 -10.44 -7.46
C GLN A 10 1.20 -11.27 -6.96
N GLU A 11 1.04 -12.59 -6.99
CA GLU A 11 2.15 -13.50 -6.70
C GLU A 11 3.16 -13.48 -7.86
N ILE A 12 4.42 -13.34 -7.52
CA ILE A 12 5.58 -13.37 -8.40
C ILE A 12 6.62 -14.35 -7.83
N PRO A 13 7.66 -14.76 -8.57
CA PRO A 13 8.63 -15.74 -8.08
C PRO A 13 9.25 -15.41 -6.71
N HIS A 14 9.50 -14.12 -6.43
CA HIS A 14 10.05 -13.65 -5.14
C HIS A 14 9.02 -13.53 -4.00
N THR A 15 7.72 -13.76 -4.26
CA THR A 15 6.67 -13.67 -3.23
C THR A 15 6.86 -14.67 -2.10
N LYS A 16 7.48 -15.83 -2.37
CA LYS A 16 7.76 -16.84 -1.35
C LYS A 16 8.61 -16.28 -0.21
N GLU A 17 9.70 -15.59 -0.54
CA GLU A 17 10.63 -15.00 0.45
C GLU A 17 9.94 -13.95 1.31
N VAL A 18 9.07 -13.12 0.71
CA VAL A 18 8.28 -12.12 1.44
C VAL A 18 7.27 -12.80 2.37
N LYS A 19 6.61 -13.88 1.93
CA LYS A 19 5.70 -14.66 2.77
C LYS A 19 6.44 -15.33 3.94
N ASP A 20 7.64 -15.89 3.71
CA ASP A 20 8.49 -16.46 4.76
C ASP A 20 8.92 -15.40 5.78
N LEU A 21 9.31 -14.21 5.30
CA LEU A 21 9.67 -13.09 6.16
C LEU A 21 8.46 -12.62 7.00
N ALA A 22 7.29 -12.46 6.39
CA ALA A 22 6.07 -12.07 7.09
C ALA A 22 5.68 -13.07 8.17
N ARG A 23 5.78 -14.39 7.90
CA ARG A 23 5.55 -15.44 8.91
C ARG A 23 6.50 -15.34 10.09
N SER A 24 7.79 -15.11 9.85
CA SER A 24 8.78 -15.02 10.92
C SER A 24 8.66 -13.74 11.76
N ARG A 25 8.32 -12.60 11.14
CA ARG A 25 8.31 -11.29 11.80
C ARG A 25 6.94 -10.89 12.37
N LEU A 26 5.86 -11.35 11.74
CA LEU A 26 4.48 -10.96 12.05
C LEU A 26 3.57 -12.20 12.16
N PRO A 27 3.88 -13.19 13.03
CA PRO A 27 3.05 -14.39 13.16
C PRO A 27 1.61 -14.01 13.49
N ASN A 28 0.66 -14.56 12.73
CA ASN A 28 -0.79 -14.32 12.84
C ASN A 28 -1.23 -12.85 12.70
N ARG A 29 -0.37 -11.96 12.20
CA ARG A 29 -0.64 -10.51 12.05
C ARG A 29 -0.37 -10.01 10.64
N HIS A 30 -0.55 -10.89 9.66
CA HIS A 30 -0.43 -10.53 8.25
C HIS A 30 -1.43 -11.30 7.38
N LEU A 31 -1.79 -10.71 6.25
CA LEU A 31 -2.62 -11.31 5.22
C LEU A 31 -2.08 -10.93 3.85
N PHE A 32 -1.98 -11.91 2.95
CA PHE A 32 -1.70 -11.67 1.54
C PHE A 32 -3.01 -11.73 0.75
N VAL A 33 -3.26 -10.72 -0.08
CA VAL A 33 -4.46 -10.64 -0.92
C VAL A 33 -4.09 -10.25 -2.35
N SER A 34 -4.83 -10.80 -3.32
CA SER A 34 -4.69 -10.48 -4.75
C SER A 34 -6.03 -9.97 -5.29
N PRO A 35 -6.54 -8.82 -4.81
CA PRO A 35 -7.84 -8.31 -5.21
C PRO A 35 -7.88 -8.01 -6.71
N LYS A 36 -9.04 -8.23 -7.34
CA LYS A 36 -9.32 -7.70 -8.67
C LYS A 36 -9.42 -6.17 -8.59
N ARG A 37 -9.09 -5.47 -9.67
CA ARG A 37 -9.07 -4.00 -9.70
C ARG A 37 -10.36 -3.32 -9.19
N PRO A 38 -11.59 -3.78 -9.50
CA PRO A 38 -12.81 -3.20 -8.95
C PRO A 38 -12.95 -3.33 -7.42
N LEU A 39 -12.18 -4.21 -6.79
CA LEU A 39 -12.18 -4.42 -5.34
C LEU A 39 -11.16 -3.55 -4.59
N MET A 40 -10.25 -2.88 -5.31
CA MET A 40 -9.23 -2.02 -4.70
C MET A 40 -9.81 -0.90 -3.82
N PRO A 41 -10.91 -0.20 -4.21
CA PRO A 41 -11.50 0.82 -3.36
C PRO A 41 -11.97 0.28 -2.00
N PHE A 42 -12.52 -0.94 -1.96
CA PHE A 42 -12.94 -1.57 -0.70
C PHE A 42 -11.73 -1.90 0.18
N LEU A 43 -10.65 -2.38 -0.42
CA LEU A 43 -9.42 -2.66 0.29
C LEU A 43 -8.82 -1.39 0.91
N PHE A 44 -8.73 -0.30 0.13
CA PHE A 44 -8.22 0.97 0.67
C PHE A 44 -9.10 1.49 1.80
N ASN A 45 -10.43 1.39 1.68
CA ASN A 45 -11.34 1.81 2.74
C ASN A 45 -11.21 0.98 4.02
N ALA A 46 -10.80 -0.29 3.91
CA ALA A 46 -10.66 -1.22 5.03
C ALA A 46 -9.37 -1.07 5.85
N VAL A 47 -8.41 -0.23 5.41
CA VAL A 47 -7.13 -0.03 6.12
C VAL A 47 -7.04 1.36 6.75
N ASP A 48 -6.27 1.48 7.83
CA ASP A 48 -6.02 2.75 8.51
C ASP A 48 -4.97 3.62 7.79
N LEU A 49 -4.01 2.96 7.13
CA LEU A 49 -2.87 3.58 6.47
C LEU A 49 -2.36 2.70 5.32
N VAL A 50 -1.79 3.32 4.28
CA VAL A 50 -1.23 2.61 3.12
C VAL A 50 0.27 2.87 3.03
N ALA A 51 1.05 1.79 2.91
CA ALA A 51 2.48 1.86 2.66
C ALA A 51 2.80 1.44 1.21
N LEU A 52 3.42 2.31 0.42
CA LEU A 52 3.85 2.03 -0.95
C LEU A 52 5.38 1.97 -1.01
N CYS A 53 5.91 0.74 -1.05
CA CYS A 53 7.35 0.46 -0.94
C CYS A 53 8.07 0.30 -2.29
N ARG A 54 7.50 0.84 -3.38
CA ARG A 54 8.08 0.74 -4.74
C ARG A 54 9.13 1.83 -4.95
N LEU A 55 10.26 1.47 -5.58
CA LEU A 55 11.30 2.43 -5.99
C LEU A 55 10.96 3.14 -7.32
N HIS A 56 10.25 2.45 -8.22
CA HIS A 56 9.83 2.99 -9.51
C HIS A 56 8.39 2.56 -9.84
N GLU A 57 7.52 3.55 -10.08
CA GLU A 57 6.23 3.36 -10.74
C GLU A 57 6.20 4.26 -11.98
N GLY A 58 5.75 3.72 -13.12
CA GLY A 58 5.61 4.52 -14.34
C GLY A 58 4.48 5.55 -14.24
N LEU A 59 3.35 5.16 -13.63
CA LEU A 59 2.25 6.04 -13.28
C LEU A 59 1.79 5.71 -11.86
N PRO A 60 1.67 6.70 -10.94
CA PRO A 60 1.43 6.47 -9.53
C PRO A 60 -0.05 6.17 -9.21
N VAL A 61 -0.65 5.19 -9.91
CA VAL A 61 -2.09 4.90 -9.79
C VAL A 61 -2.47 4.51 -8.36
N ALA A 62 -1.65 3.69 -7.70
CA ALA A 62 -1.91 3.25 -6.32
C ALA A 62 -1.87 4.42 -5.32
N TYR A 63 -1.03 5.44 -5.57
CA TYR A 63 -1.02 6.66 -4.76
C TYR A 63 -2.36 7.39 -4.89
N LEU A 64 -2.82 7.60 -6.14
CA LEU A 64 -4.06 8.33 -6.41
C LEU A 64 -5.27 7.60 -5.84
N GLU A 65 -5.35 6.27 -5.98
CA GLU A 65 -6.45 5.47 -5.45
C GLU A 65 -6.52 5.53 -3.91
N ALA A 66 -5.37 5.42 -3.23
CA ALA A 66 -5.30 5.53 -1.78
C ALA A 66 -5.64 6.95 -1.28
N MET A 67 -5.15 7.99 -1.97
CA MET A 67 -5.48 9.38 -1.65
C MET A 67 -6.94 9.71 -1.89
N ALA A 68 -7.54 9.18 -2.97
CA ALA A 68 -8.97 9.31 -3.24
C ALA A 68 -9.83 8.63 -2.17
N ALA A 69 -9.32 7.55 -1.54
CA ALA A 69 -9.92 6.92 -0.37
C ALA A 69 -9.63 7.66 0.95
N GLY A 70 -8.97 8.83 0.90
CA GLY A 70 -8.65 9.64 2.08
C GLY A 70 -7.62 9.00 3.01
N LYS A 71 -6.80 8.06 2.51
CA LYS A 71 -5.88 7.29 3.35
C LYS A 71 -4.52 7.97 3.48
N PRO A 72 -3.96 8.06 4.69
CA PRO A 72 -2.57 8.47 4.88
C PRO A 72 -1.62 7.53 4.14
N LEU A 73 -0.56 8.11 3.57
CA LEU A 73 0.45 7.39 2.80
C LEU A 73 1.80 7.39 3.52
N ILE A 74 2.43 6.22 3.62
CA ILE A 74 3.87 6.06 3.89
C ILE A 74 4.53 5.61 2.59
N VAL A 75 5.48 6.40 2.11
CA VAL A 75 6.10 6.21 0.79
C VAL A 75 7.61 6.33 0.92
N HIS A 76 8.35 5.69 0.01
CA HIS A 76 9.79 5.93 -0.07
C HIS A 76 10.07 7.38 -0.50
N ASP A 77 11.06 8.04 0.11
CA ASP A 77 11.41 9.43 -0.19
C ASP A 77 12.13 9.56 -1.55
N TRP A 78 11.34 9.45 -2.62
CA TRP A 78 11.77 9.50 -4.01
C TRP A 78 11.15 10.71 -4.72
N GLU A 79 11.75 11.15 -5.83
CA GLU A 79 11.28 12.30 -6.60
C GLU A 79 9.78 12.21 -6.95
N LEU A 80 9.33 11.05 -7.47
CA LEU A 80 7.92 10.83 -7.79
C LEU A 80 7.04 10.91 -6.54
N SER A 81 7.45 10.27 -5.44
CA SER A 81 6.70 10.29 -4.17
C SER A 81 6.53 11.71 -3.64
N ARG A 82 7.58 12.54 -3.70
CA ARG A 82 7.52 13.95 -3.32
C ARG A 82 6.56 14.68 -4.23
N TRP A 83 6.70 14.52 -5.55
CA TRP A 83 5.86 15.20 -6.54
C TRP A 83 4.37 14.93 -6.29
N VAL A 84 3.99 13.65 -6.13
CA VAL A 84 2.59 13.25 -5.89
C VAL A 84 2.07 13.74 -4.54
N THR A 85 2.83 13.58 -3.46
CA THR A 85 2.31 13.85 -2.10
C THR A 85 2.34 15.33 -1.69
N THR A 86 3.22 16.15 -2.29
CA THR A 86 3.34 17.58 -1.95
C THR A 86 2.32 18.46 -2.66
N HIS A 87 2.01 18.17 -3.93
CA HIS A 87 1.13 19.01 -4.75
C HIS A 87 -0.36 18.64 -4.64
N LEU A 88 -0.67 17.47 -4.09
CA LEU A 88 -2.04 16.96 -3.94
C LEU A 88 -2.51 16.94 -2.47
N ARG A 89 -2.04 17.88 -1.63
CA ARG A 89 -2.64 18.10 -0.31
C ARG A 89 -4.10 18.54 -0.49
N VAL A 90 -5.01 17.57 -0.53
CA VAL A 90 -6.45 17.81 -0.40
C VAL A 90 -6.64 18.40 0.99
N ARG A 91 -7.00 19.69 1.05
CA ARG A 91 -7.50 20.28 2.28
C ARG A 91 -8.77 19.51 2.62
N ALA A 92 -8.73 18.70 3.68
CA ALA A 92 -9.96 18.26 4.33
C ALA A 92 -10.69 19.54 4.76
N GLY A 93 -11.86 19.76 4.16
CA GLY A 93 -12.78 20.83 4.58
C GLY A 93 -13.41 20.53 5.93
#